data_AF-A0A842W0J2-F1
#
_entry.id   AF-A0A842W0J2-F1
#
_cell.length_a   1.000
_cell.length_b   1.000
_cell.length_c   1.000
_cell.angle_alpha   90.00
_cell.angle_beta   90.00
_cell.angle_gamma   90.00
#
_symmetry.space_group_name_H-M   'P 1'
#
loop_
_entity.id
_entity.type
_entity.pdbx_description
1 polymer ?
#
loop_
_entity_poly.entity_id
_entity_poly.type
_entity_poly.pdbx_seq_one_letter_code
_entity_poly.pdbx_strand_id
1 'polypeptide(L)'
;MPKYKKYRKKRREEYKEEMEKISDIKQDMYSSSIKSLLIGAGFFVVSLLLNGNLIPIPVEEGNYLDIILIIVKSILIIGFFGFTMVGLANNLELRGSPASIREVIIITSIALIQSVRSGAVFGISLLGIVIFCVYLWLLQPKVQTV
;
A
#
# COMPACT_ATOMS: atom_id res chain seq x y z
N MET A 1 -11.95 24.80 -46.89
CA MET A 1 -11.12 25.20 -45.72
C MET A 1 -9.64 24.98 -46.04
N PRO A 2 -8.74 25.94 -45.76
CA PRO A 2 -7.31 25.78 -46.05
C PRO A 2 -6.69 24.66 -45.19
N LYS A 3 -5.79 23.86 -45.78
CA LYS A 3 -5.22 22.62 -45.20
C LYS A 3 -4.63 22.82 -43.80
N TYR A 4 -4.06 23.99 -43.51
CA TYR A 4 -3.49 24.32 -42.20
C TYR A 4 -4.51 24.36 -41.06
N LYS A 5 -5.76 24.77 -41.32
CA LYS A 5 -6.82 24.82 -40.29
C LYS A 5 -7.28 23.42 -39.87
N LYS A 6 -7.27 22.46 -40.79
CA LYS A 6 -7.68 21.06 -40.54
C LYS A 6 -6.65 20.33 -39.67
N TYR A 7 -5.36 20.49 -39.96
CA TYR A 7 -4.27 19.96 -39.13
C TYR A 7 -4.26 20.54 -37.72
N ARG A 8 -4.49 21.85 -37.57
CA ARG A 8 -4.54 22.51 -36.26
C ARG A 8 -5.73 22.07 -35.41
N LYS A 9 -6.85 21.70 -36.03
CA LYS A 9 -8.03 21.17 -35.34
C LYS A 9 -7.79 19.73 -34.86
N LYS A 10 -7.27 18.85 -35.73
CA LYS A 10 -6.95 17.46 -35.37
C LYS A 10 -5.94 17.37 -34.21
N ARG A 11 -4.88 18.18 -34.26
CA ARG A 11 -3.88 18.25 -33.18
C ARG A 11 -4.46 18.75 -31.85
N ARG A 12 -5.50 19.60 -31.88
CA ARG A 12 -6.21 20.07 -30.68
C ARG A 12 -7.13 19.00 -30.10
N GLU A 13 -7.74 18.19 -30.96
CA GLU A 13 -8.58 17.05 -30.54
C GLU A 13 -7.71 15.96 -29.91
N GLU A 14 -6.58 15.59 -30.54
CA GLU A 14 -5.60 14.65 -29.99
C GLU A 14 -5.06 15.10 -28.62
N TYR A 15 -4.72 16.38 -28.48
CA TYR A 15 -4.23 16.94 -27.21
C TYR A 15 -5.31 16.98 -26.11
N LYS A 16 -6.59 17.16 -26.50
CA LYS A 16 -7.71 17.08 -25.56
C LYS A 16 -7.94 15.65 -25.08
N GLU A 17 -7.92 14.68 -25.99
CA GLU A 17 -8.05 13.26 -25.63
C GLU A 17 -6.88 12.80 -24.74
N GLU A 18 -5.65 13.24 -24.99
CA GLU A 18 -4.51 12.97 -24.10
C GLU A 18 -4.69 13.62 -22.72
N MET A 19 -5.16 14.87 -22.66
CA MET A 19 -5.42 15.56 -21.39
C MET A 19 -6.56 14.91 -20.59
N GLU A 20 -7.63 14.45 -21.25
CA GLU A 20 -8.71 13.68 -20.63
C GLU A 20 -8.20 12.35 -20.08
N LYS A 21 -7.41 11.60 -20.84
CA LYS A 21 -6.79 10.35 -20.34
C LYS A 21 -5.89 10.59 -19.13
N ILE A 22 -5.08 11.65 -19.14
CA ILE A 22 -4.23 12.00 -17.99
C ILE A 22 -5.08 12.39 -16.78
N SER A 23 -6.19 13.11 -17.00
CA SER A 23 -7.17 13.44 -15.96
C SER A 23 -7.77 12.17 -15.34
N ASP A 24 -8.21 11.23 -16.16
CA ASP A 24 -8.84 9.98 -15.72
C ASP A 24 -7.86 9.11 -14.92
N ILE A 25 -6.62 8.96 -15.41
CA ILE A 25 -5.56 8.23 -14.69
C ILE A 25 -5.30 8.86 -13.32
N LYS A 26 -5.22 10.20 -13.24
CA LYS A 26 -5.01 10.90 -11.97
C LYS A 26 -6.18 10.67 -11.00
N GLN A 27 -7.41 10.67 -11.52
CA GLN A 27 -8.60 10.39 -10.72
C GLN A 27 -8.60 8.95 -10.19
N ASP A 28 -8.22 7.98 -11.02
CA ASP A 28 -8.12 6.57 -10.63
C ASP A 28 -7.04 6.35 -9.56
N MET A 29 -5.86 6.96 -9.73
CA MET A 29 -4.79 6.91 -8.74
C MET A 29 -5.25 7.52 -7.40
N TYR A 30 -6.00 8.63 -7.44
CA TYR A 30 -6.51 9.27 -6.22
C TYR A 30 -7.55 8.40 -5.50
N SER A 31 -8.51 7.85 -6.26
CA SER A 31 -9.52 6.92 -5.76
C SER A 31 -8.87 5.66 -5.16
N SER A 32 -7.89 5.09 -5.86
CA SER A 32 -7.12 3.94 -5.42
C SER A 32 -6.31 4.24 -4.15
N SER A 33 -5.69 5.42 -4.06
CA SER A 33 -4.95 5.88 -2.88
C SER A 33 -5.85 5.90 -1.65
N ILE A 34 -7.01 6.56 -1.73
CA ILE A 34 -7.95 6.68 -0.61
C ILE A 34 -8.47 5.30 -0.19
N LYS A 35 -8.91 4.48 -1.15
CA LYS A 35 -9.42 3.13 -0.86
C LYS A 35 -8.37 2.28 -0.17
N SER A 36 -7.12 2.32 -0.64
CA SER A 36 -6.02 1.57 -0.04
C SER A 36 -5.73 2.04 1.38
N LEU A 37 -5.71 3.35 1.63
CA LEU A 37 -5.53 3.89 2.99
C LEU A 37 -6.68 3.51 3.93
N LEU A 38 -7.93 3.53 3.47
CA LEU A 38 -9.09 3.12 4.26
C LEU A 38 -9.04 1.64 4.61
N ILE A 39 -8.70 0.79 3.64
CA ILE A 39 -8.53 -0.65 3.87
C ILE A 39 -7.37 -0.89 4.84
N GLY A 40 -6.23 -0.22 4.64
CA GLY A 40 -5.08 -0.28 5.54
C GLY A 40 -5.43 0.13 6.97
N ALA A 41 -6.20 1.21 7.14
CA ALA A 41 -6.70 1.64 8.45
C ALA A 41 -7.62 0.59 9.09
N GLY A 42 -8.47 -0.08 8.29
CA GLY A 42 -9.27 -1.22 8.76
C GLY A 42 -8.40 -2.36 9.29
N PHE A 43 -7.38 -2.77 8.52
CA PHE A 43 -6.40 -3.77 8.94
C PHE A 43 -5.67 -3.38 10.23
N PHE A 44 -5.28 -2.11 10.35
CA PHE A 44 -4.62 -1.57 11.54
C PHE A 44 -5.50 -1.69 12.78
N VAL A 45 -6.77 -1.27 12.70
CA VAL A 45 -7.70 -1.32 13.83
C VAL A 45 -7.94 -2.77 14.25
N VAL A 46 -8.23 -3.67 13.31
CA VAL A 46 -8.46 -5.09 13.62
C VAL A 46 -7.21 -5.73 14.22
N SER A 47 -6.03 -5.42 13.66
CA SER A 47 -4.74 -5.89 14.19
C SER A 47 -4.50 -5.41 15.62
N LEU A 48 -4.77 -4.13 15.92
CA LEU A 48 -4.65 -3.59 17.28
C LEU A 48 -5.58 -4.28 18.26
N LEU A 49 -6.84 -4.54 17.87
CA LEU A 49 -7.80 -5.22 18.74
C LEU A 49 -7.34 -6.63 19.11
N LEU A 50 -6.80 -7.38 18.15
CA LEU A 50 -6.37 -8.77 18.33
C LEU A 50 -4.98 -8.90 18.99
N ASN A 51 -4.01 -8.09 18.59
CA ASN A 51 -2.65 -8.13 19.14
C ASN A 51 -2.52 -7.36 20.46
N GLY A 52 -3.35 -6.33 20.65
CA GLY A 52 -3.48 -5.59 21.91
C GLY A 52 -4.20 -6.35 23.01
N ASN A 53 -4.69 -7.58 22.75
CA ASN A 53 -5.54 -8.37 23.64
C ASN A 53 -6.78 -7.60 24.14
N LEU A 54 -7.30 -6.68 23.33
CA LEU A 54 -8.53 -5.94 23.65
C LEU A 54 -9.76 -6.82 23.47
N ILE A 55 -9.67 -7.80 22.56
CA ILE A 55 -10.65 -8.87 22.39
C ILE A 55 -9.94 -10.18 22.81
N PRO A 56 -10.13 -10.66 24.05
CA PRO A 56 -9.55 -11.92 24.48
C PRO A 56 -10.25 -13.07 23.76
N ILE A 57 -9.50 -13.79 22.92
CA ILE A 57 -9.97 -15.03 22.31
C ILE A 57 -9.45 -16.15 23.21
N PRO A 58 -10.32 -16.91 23.90
CA PRO A 58 -9.90 -18.04 24.69
C PRO A 58 -9.42 -19.13 23.74
N VAL A 59 -8.12 -19.40 23.73
CA VAL A 59 -7.52 -20.52 23.02
C VAL A 59 -6.85 -21.41 24.05
N GLU A 60 -7.23 -22.68 24.12
CA GLU A 60 -6.50 -23.67 24.90
C GLU A 60 -5.13 -23.91 24.26
N GLU A 61 -4.07 -23.87 25.09
CA GLU A 61 -2.69 -24.07 24.64
C GLU A 61 -2.53 -25.42 23.93
N GLY A 62 -1.87 -25.42 22.78
CA GLY A 62 -1.59 -26.63 21.99
C GLY A 62 -2.64 -26.99 20.93
N ASN A 63 -3.71 -26.21 20.79
CA ASN A 63 -4.73 -26.42 19.77
C ASN A 63 -4.32 -25.78 18.43
N TYR A 64 -4.71 -26.38 17.29
CA TYR A 64 -4.45 -25.87 15.94
C TYR A 64 -4.94 -24.42 15.73
N LEU A 65 -5.92 -23.99 16.55
CA LEU A 65 -6.46 -22.64 16.56
C LEU A 65 -5.43 -21.56 16.94
N ASP A 66 -4.42 -21.88 17.75
CA ASP A 66 -3.38 -20.91 18.14
C ASP A 66 -2.48 -20.55 16.95
N ILE A 67 -2.08 -21.55 16.17
CA ILE A 67 -1.31 -21.36 14.93
C ILE A 67 -2.09 -20.50 13.95
N ILE A 68 -3.39 -20.79 13.76
CA ILE A 68 -4.25 -20.00 12.88
C ILE A 68 -4.34 -18.55 13.37
N LEU A 69 -4.49 -18.34 14.68
CA LEU A 69 -4.58 -17.00 15.24
C LEU A 69 -3.28 -16.21 15.03
N ILE A 70 -2.11 -16.84 15.18
CA ILE A 70 -0.80 -16.24 14.89
C ILE A 70 -0.71 -15.83 13.41
N ILE A 71 -1.14 -16.70 12.49
CA ILE A 71 -1.14 -16.44 11.05
C ILE A 71 -2.06 -15.25 10.73
N VAL A 72 -3.30 -15.27 11.24
CA VAL A 72 -4.27 -14.18 11.02
C VAL A 72 -3.74 -12.86 11.55
N LYS A 73 -3.22 -12.83 12.78
CA LYS A 73 -2.61 -11.63 13.38
C LYS A 73 -1.47 -11.08 12.51
N SER A 74 -0.63 -11.95 11.96
CA SER A 74 0.48 -11.56 11.10
C SER A 74 0.02 -11.03 9.75
N ILE A 75 -0.96 -11.69 9.12
CA ILE A 75 -1.55 -11.25 7.84
C ILE A 75 -2.19 -9.87 8.00
N LEU A 76 -2.83 -9.58 9.13
CA LEU A 76 -3.43 -8.27 9.36
C LEU A 76 -2.38 -7.15 9.40
N ILE A 77 -1.22 -7.41 10.02
CA ILE A 77 -0.10 -6.45 10.08
C ILE A 77 0.52 -6.26 8.69
N ILE A 78 0.76 -7.34 7.95
CA ILE A 78 1.30 -7.28 6.58
C ILE A 78 0.30 -6.57 5.66
N GLY A 79 -1.00 -6.84 5.81
CA GLY A 79 -2.08 -6.18 5.08
C GLY A 79 -2.11 -4.68 5.36
N PHE A 80 -2.06 -4.27 6.63
CA PHE A 80 -1.92 -2.87 7.01
C PHE A 80 -0.72 -2.22 6.32
N PHE A 81 0.46 -2.83 6.42
CA PHE A 81 1.68 -2.32 5.81
C PHE A 81 1.53 -2.16 4.28
N GLY A 82 1.09 -3.22 3.60
CA GLY A 82 0.97 -3.24 2.14
C GLY A 82 -0.04 -2.24 1.60
N PHE A 83 -1.26 -2.22 2.15
CA PHE A 83 -2.29 -1.27 1.71
C PHE A 83 -1.91 0.19 2.01
N THR A 84 -1.26 0.45 3.14
CA THR A 84 -0.77 1.80 3.47
C THR A 84 0.32 2.24 2.51
N MET A 85 1.26 1.35 2.19
CA MET A 85 2.32 1.61 1.22
C MET A 85 1.78 1.88 -0.19
N VAL A 86 0.83 1.09 -0.68
CA VAL A 86 0.16 1.32 -1.97
C VAL A 86 -0.58 2.65 -1.96
N GLY A 87 -1.32 2.94 -0.89
CA GLY A 87 -2.05 4.19 -0.72
C GLY A 87 -1.13 5.41 -0.77
N LEU A 88 -0.01 5.35 -0.07
CA LEU A 88 0.99 6.43 -0.05
C LEU A 88 1.74 6.56 -1.37
N ALA A 89 2.15 5.46 -1.99
CA ALA A 89 2.81 5.48 -3.28
C ALA A 89 1.97 6.21 -4.33
N ASN A 90 0.68 5.87 -4.45
CA ASN A 90 -0.23 6.53 -5.37
C ASN A 90 -0.41 8.03 -5.04
N ASN A 91 -0.46 8.40 -3.76
CA ASN A 91 -0.60 9.80 -3.35
C ASN A 91 0.65 10.63 -3.67
N LEU A 92 1.82 10.05 -3.43
CA LEU A 92 3.11 10.69 -3.66
C LEU A 92 3.40 10.84 -5.16
N GLU A 93 3.01 9.86 -5.97
CA GLU A 93 3.08 9.95 -7.43
C GLU A 93 2.17 11.06 -7.98
N LEU A 94 0.97 11.25 -7.42
CA LEU A 94 0.10 12.39 -7.76
C LEU A 94 0.71 13.75 -7.40
N ARG A 95 1.54 13.80 -6.35
CA ARG A 95 2.30 14.99 -5.92
C ARG A 95 3.62 15.16 -6.66
N GLY A 96 4.00 14.22 -7.54
CA GLY A 96 5.28 14.21 -8.24
C GLY A 96 6.49 14.03 -7.32
N SER A 97 6.31 13.49 -6.12
CA SER A 97 7.38 13.25 -5.15
C SER A 97 7.59 11.74 -4.97
N PRO A 98 8.82 11.23 -4.94
CA PRO A 98 9.06 9.83 -4.63
C PRO A 98 8.82 9.56 -3.14
N ALA A 99 8.41 8.33 -2.82
CA ALA A 99 8.40 7.85 -1.44
C ALA A 99 9.81 7.88 -0.86
N SER A 100 9.96 8.65 0.21
CA SER A 100 11.20 8.74 0.97
C SER A 100 11.35 7.49 1.83
N ILE A 101 12.60 7.07 2.05
CA ILE A 101 12.91 5.97 2.97
C ILE A 101 12.38 6.23 4.39
N ARG A 102 12.24 7.51 4.76
CA ARG A 102 11.68 7.93 6.05
C ARG A 102 10.23 7.48 6.22
N GLU A 103 9.40 7.65 5.20
CA GLU A 103 7.99 7.22 5.25
C GLU A 103 7.88 5.70 5.38
N VAL A 104 8.70 4.97 4.61
CA VAL A 104 8.77 3.50 4.69
C VAL A 104 9.15 3.03 6.08
N ILE A 105 10.19 3.65 6.68
CA ILE A 105 10.63 3.33 8.05
C ILE A 105 9.52 3.60 9.05
N ILE A 106 8.85 4.76 8.98
CA ILE A 106 7.77 5.11 9.91
C ILE A 106 6.64 4.08 9.85
N ILE A 107 6.16 3.72 8.65
CA ILE A 107 5.06 2.76 8.49
C ILE A 107 5.51 1.37 8.96
N THR A 108 6.76 0.99 8.67
CA THR A 108 7.34 -0.28 9.13
C THR A 108 7.37 -0.35 10.65
N SER A 109 7.82 0.72 11.32
CA SER A 109 7.82 0.82 12.78
C SER A 109 6.41 0.72 13.37
N ILE A 110 5.43 1.41 12.77
CA ILE A 110 4.02 1.34 13.18
C ILE A 110 3.43 -0.05 12.92
N ALA A 111 3.85 -0.76 11.88
CA ALA A 111 3.41 -2.12 11.61
C ALA A 111 3.96 -3.08 12.68
N LEU A 112 5.26 -3.01 12.94
CA LEU A 112 5.95 -3.94 13.85
C LEU A 112 5.60 -3.73 15.32
N ILE A 113 5.35 -2.49 15.77
CA ILE A 113 4.98 -2.24 17.17
C ILE A 113 3.69 -2.97 17.58
N GLN A 114 2.80 -3.24 16.64
CA GLN A 114 1.56 -4.01 16.88
C GLN A 114 1.86 -5.46 17.27
N SER A 115 2.99 -6.02 16.84
CA SER A 115 3.37 -7.40 17.12
C SER A 115 4.29 -7.59 18.34
N VAL A 116 4.66 -6.52 19.04
CA VAL A 116 5.70 -6.57 20.10
C VAL A 116 5.38 -7.54 21.25
N ARG A 117 4.09 -7.86 21.45
CA ARG A 117 3.63 -8.77 22.51
C ARG A 117 3.76 -10.25 22.16
N SER A 118 4.04 -10.61 20.91
CA SER A 118 4.21 -12.00 20.48
C SER A 118 5.40 -12.13 19.55
N GLY A 119 6.45 -12.82 20.01
CA GLY A 119 7.66 -13.05 19.20
C GLY A 119 7.37 -13.79 17.89
N ALA A 120 6.42 -14.72 17.90
CA ALA A 120 6.01 -15.45 16.70
C ALA A 120 5.33 -14.54 15.67
N VAL A 121 4.36 -13.74 16.09
CA VAL A 121 3.68 -12.77 15.21
C VAL A 121 4.68 -11.73 14.69
N PHE A 122 5.59 -11.27 15.55
CA PHE A 122 6.65 -10.33 15.16
C PHE A 122 7.55 -10.91 14.08
N GLY A 123 8.07 -12.14 14.27
CA GLY A 123 8.95 -12.80 13.31
C GLY A 123 8.29 -12.99 11.94
N ILE A 124 7.05 -13.49 11.91
CA ILE A 124 6.30 -13.70 10.67
C ILE A 124 5.99 -12.37 9.98
N SER A 125 5.53 -11.36 10.74
CA SER A 125 5.21 -10.05 10.19
C SER A 125 6.45 -9.35 9.63
N LEU A 126 7.58 -9.41 10.33
CA LEU A 126 8.85 -8.86 9.87
C LEU A 126 9.30 -9.52 8.56
N LEU A 127 9.26 -10.85 8.49
CA LEU A 127 9.62 -11.59 7.28
C LEU A 127 8.69 -11.23 6.12
N GLY A 128 7.38 -11.14 6.37
CA GLY A 128 6.39 -10.71 5.38
C GLY A 128 6.63 -9.29 4.87
N ILE A 129 6.93 -8.34 5.76
CA ILE A 129 7.27 -6.95 5.39
C ILE A 129 8.54 -6.92 4.54
N VAL A 130 9.58 -7.67 4.92
CA VAL A 130 10.84 -7.75 4.13
C VAL A 130 10.56 -8.30 2.73
N ILE A 131 9.80 -9.39 2.62
CA ILE A 131 9.40 -9.95 1.31
C ILE A 131 8.63 -8.90 0.50
N PHE A 132 7.70 -8.17 1.13
CA PHE A 132 6.93 -7.14 0.45
C PHE A 132 7.81 -5.99 -0.05
N CYS A 133 8.76 -5.53 0.76
CA CYS A 133 9.72 -4.51 0.36
C CYS A 133 10.60 -4.97 -0.81
N VAL A 134 11.10 -6.21 -0.77
CA VAL A 134 11.87 -6.80 -1.88
C VAL A 134 11.01 -6.89 -3.14
N TYR A 135 9.76 -7.32 -3.01
CA TYR A 135 8.82 -7.38 -4.13
C TYR A 135 8.59 -6.00 -4.77
N LEU A 136 8.34 -4.97 -3.95
CA LEU A 136 8.21 -3.60 -4.45
C LEU A 136 9.49 -3.10 -5.11
N TRP A 137 10.66 -3.41 -4.54
CA TRP A 137 11.95 -3.03 -5.09
C TRP A 137 12.22 -3.68 -6.45
N LEU A 138 11.84 -4.95 -6.64
CA LEU A 138 11.96 -5.64 -7.93
C LEU A 138 11.01 -5.09 -9.00
N LEU A 139 9.85 -4.57 -8.61
CA LEU A 139 8.89 -3.95 -9.52
C LEU A 139 9.25 -2.51 -9.92
N GLN A 140 10.15 -1.85 -9.19
CA GLN A 140 10.54 -0.49 -9.53
C GLN A 140 11.18 -0.48 -10.94
N PRO A 141 10.66 0.34 -11.87
CA PRO A 141 11.30 0.50 -13.17
C PRO A 141 12.70 1.05 -12.92
N LYS A 142 13.73 0.31 -13.37
CA LYS A 142 15.11 0.79 -13.33
C LYS A 142 15.18 2.06 -14.17
N VAL A 143 15.28 3.22 -13.53
CA VAL A 143 15.58 4.46 -14.22
C VAL A 143 16.99 4.28 -14.78
N GLN A 144 17.08 4.00 -16.09
CA GLN A 144 18.34 4.06 -16.80
C GLN A 144 18.76 5.53 -16.78
N THR A 145 19.69 5.88 -15.90
CA THR A 145 20.41 7.14 -15.99
C THR A 145 21.23 7.08 -17.27
N VAL A 146 20.75 7.77 -18.31
CA VAL A 146 21.50 8.07 -19.53
C VAL A 146 22.42 9.25 -19.25
#